data_AF-U6DBR3-F1
#
_entry.id   AF-U6DBR3-F1
#
_cell.length_a   1.000
_cell.length_b   1.000
_cell.length_c   1.000
_cell.angle_alpha   90.00
_cell.angle_beta   90.00
_cell.angle_gamma   90.00
#
_symmetry.space_group_name_H-M   'P 1'
#
loop_
_entity.id
_entity.type
_entity.pdbx_description
1 polymer ?
#
loop_
_entity_poly.entity_id
_entity_poly.type
_entity_poly.pdbx_seq_one_letter_code
_entity_poly.pdbx_strand_id
1 'polypeptide(L)'
;DMAQYRQVTKAEGAALAGKFGCLFFEVSACLDFEHVQHVFHEAVREARRELEKHSLARPLFISEERALPHQAPLTARHGLASCTFNTLSTVSLKEMPAVAQAKLVTVKSSRAQSKRKAPTLTLLKGFKIF
;
A
#
# COMPACT_ATOMS: atom_id res chain seq x y z
N ASP A 1 -0.01 -8.43 26.96
CA ASP A 1 1.32 -9.06 27.04
C ASP A 1 2.30 -8.25 27.90
N MET A 2 2.54 -6.95 27.65
CA MET A 2 3.63 -6.17 28.28
C MET A 2 3.15 -5.10 29.28
N ALA A 3 2.11 -5.39 30.08
CA ALA A 3 1.45 -4.39 30.93
C ALA A 3 2.39 -3.69 31.93
N GLN A 4 3.37 -4.41 32.48
CA GLN A 4 4.34 -3.86 33.45
C GLN A 4 5.36 -2.90 32.83
N TYR A 5 5.61 -3.01 31.52
CA TYR A 5 6.55 -2.16 30.78
C TYR A 5 5.84 -1.07 29.97
N ARG A 6 4.52 -0.95 30.15
CA ARG A 6 3.67 -0.04 29.38
C ARG A 6 3.99 1.41 29.73
N GLN A 7 4.37 2.19 28.72
CA GLN A 7 4.65 3.63 28.87
C GLN A 7 3.55 4.53 28.30
N VAL A 8 2.70 3.99 27.42
CA VAL A 8 1.63 4.74 26.76
C VAL A 8 0.29 4.17 27.17
N THR A 9 -0.58 5.00 27.73
CA THR A 9 -1.93 4.58 28.13
C THR A 9 -2.86 4.41 26.93
N LYS A 10 -3.95 3.67 27.13
CA LYS A 10 -4.91 3.38 26.05
C LYS A 10 -5.59 4.67 25.61
N ALA A 11 -5.91 5.53 26.58
CA ALA A 11 -6.53 6.82 26.37
C ALA A 11 -5.64 7.74 25.52
N GLU A 12 -4.33 7.80 25.78
CA GLU A 12 -3.40 8.60 24.99
C GLU A 12 -3.31 8.11 23.54
N GLY A 13 -3.18 6.80 23.32
CA GLY A 13 -3.15 6.22 21.99
C GLY A 13 -4.44 6.49 21.20
N ALA A 14 -5.59 6.28 21.83
CA ALA A 14 -6.90 6.56 21.22
C ALA A 14 -7.11 8.05 20.93
N ALA A 15 -6.73 8.94 21.85
CA ALA A 15 -6.83 10.38 21.66
C ALA A 15 -5.94 10.85 20.51
N LEU A 16 -4.73 10.30 20.38
CA LEU A 16 -3.82 10.65 19.28
C LEU A 16 -4.39 10.17 17.93
N ALA A 17 -4.86 8.93 17.84
CA ALA A 17 -5.48 8.42 16.61
C ALA A 17 -6.70 9.26 16.20
N GLY A 18 -7.55 9.62 17.17
CA GLY A 18 -8.70 10.50 16.94
C GLY A 18 -8.32 11.86 16.33
N LYS A 19 -7.21 12.46 16.76
CA LYS A 19 -6.72 13.73 16.18
C LYS A 19 -6.38 13.64 14.69
N PHE A 20 -5.99 12.46 14.21
CA PHE A 20 -5.66 12.21 12.81
C PHE A 20 -6.77 11.48 12.03
N GLY A 21 -7.92 11.23 12.65
CA GLY A 21 -9.01 10.48 12.04
C GLY A 21 -8.64 9.02 11.75
N CYS A 22 -7.70 8.45 12.51
CA CYS A 22 -7.28 7.06 12.37
C CYS A 22 -8.06 6.15 13.32
N LEU A 23 -8.21 4.89 12.91
CA LEU A 23 -8.63 3.82 13.82
C LEU A 23 -7.48 3.46 14.77
N PHE A 24 -7.81 3.01 15.99
CA PHE A 24 -6.83 2.60 17.00
C PHE A 24 -7.21 1.24 17.58
N PHE A 25 -6.22 0.37 17.72
CA PHE A 25 -6.38 -0.98 18.26
C PHE A 25 -5.21 -1.33 19.19
N GLU A 26 -5.50 -2.04 20.27
CA GLU A 26 -4.47 -2.67 21.11
C GLU A 26 -4.59 -4.17 20.96
N VAL A 27 -3.54 -4.80 20.43
CA VAL A 27 -3.50 -6.24 20.18
C VAL A 27 -2.12 -6.78 20.54
N SER A 28 -2.04 -8.07 20.86
CA SER A 28 -0.77 -8.77 21.08
C SER A 28 -0.56 -9.80 19.99
N ALA A 29 0.49 -9.60 19.17
CA ALA A 29 0.88 -10.57 18.14
C ALA A 29 1.29 -11.93 18.72
N CYS A 30 1.65 -11.99 20.01
CA CYS A 30 2.08 -13.21 20.67
C CYS A 30 0.92 -13.99 21.31
N LEU A 31 -0.14 -13.30 21.74
CA LEU A 31 -1.21 -13.90 22.55
C LEU A 31 -2.55 -14.01 21.84
N ASP A 32 -2.79 -13.22 20.78
CA ASP A 32 -4.14 -13.04 20.25
C ASP A 32 -4.16 -12.85 18.73
N PHE A 33 -4.11 -13.97 18.01
CA PHE A 33 -4.11 -13.98 16.55
C PHE A 33 -5.42 -13.45 15.95
N GLU A 34 -6.57 -13.76 16.55
CA GLU A 34 -7.88 -13.36 16.02
C GLU A 34 -8.04 -11.83 16.04
N HIS A 35 -7.66 -11.17 17.14
CA HIS A 35 -7.71 -9.71 17.19
C HIS A 35 -6.70 -9.08 16.24
N VAL A 36 -5.52 -9.66 16.07
CA VAL A 36 -4.54 -9.18 15.08
C VAL A 36 -5.12 -9.31 13.67
N GLN A 37 -5.72 -10.45 13.32
CA GLN A 37 -6.38 -10.65 12.03
C GLN A 37 -7.49 -9.62 11.81
N HIS A 38 -8.31 -9.36 12.82
CA HIS A 38 -9.39 -8.37 12.76
C HIS A 38 -8.86 -6.97 12.43
N VAL A 39 -7.74 -6.53 13.01
CA VAL A 39 -7.12 -5.23 12.68
C VAL A 39 -6.81 -5.11 11.19
N PHE A 40 -6.30 -6.16 10.57
CA PHE A 40 -6.02 -6.15 9.13
C PHE A 40 -7.29 -6.13 8.27
N HIS A 41 -8.32 -6.88 8.66
CA HIS A 41 -9.61 -6.83 7.97
C HIS A 41 -10.23 -5.43 8.03
N GLU A 42 -10.17 -4.77 9.19
CA GLU A 42 -10.67 -3.42 9.36
C GLU A 42 -9.88 -2.40 8.52
N ALA A 43 -8.55 -2.53 8.45
CA ALA A 43 -7.73 -1.67 7.60
C ALA A 43 -8.10 -1.80 6.10
N VAL A 44 -8.32 -3.03 5.62
CA VAL A 44 -8.75 -3.27 4.23
C VAL A 44 -10.16 -2.73 3.99
N ARG A 45 -11.09 -2.97 4.91
CA ARG A 45 -12.46 -2.46 4.83
C ARG A 45 -12.47 -0.93 4.73
N GLU A 46 -11.66 -0.27 5.54
CA GLU A 46 -11.59 1.19 5.58
C GLU A 46 -10.99 1.78 4.31
N ALA A 47 -9.92 1.17 3.78
CA ALA A 47 -9.33 1.58 2.52
C ALA A 47 -10.33 1.48 1.34
N ARG A 48 -11.16 0.42 1.31
CA ARG A 48 -12.21 0.26 0.31
C ARG A 48 -13.31 1.31 0.44
N ARG A 49 -13.75 1.58 1.68
CA ARG A 49 -14.76 2.61 1.98
C ARG A 49 -14.30 4.00 1.53
N GLU A 50 -13.05 4.37 1.79
CA GLU A 50 -12.51 5.66 1.34
C GLU A 50 -12.41 5.72 -0.20
N LEU A 51 -12.01 4.64 -0.87
CA LEU A 51 -12.00 4.59 -2.34
C LEU A 51 -13.40 4.80 -2.94
N GLU A 52 -14.42 4.14 -2.38
CA GLU A 52 -15.82 4.27 -2.83
C GLU A 52 -16.35 5.69 -2.59
N LYS A 53 -16.09 6.26 -1.42
CA LYS A 53 -16.47 7.64 -1.07
C LYS A 53 -15.87 8.66 -2.06
N HIS A 54 -14.63 8.46 -2.48
CA HIS A 54 -13.98 9.30 -3.48
C HIS A 54 -14.42 8.98 -4.92
N SER A 55 -14.88 7.75 -5.19
CA SER A 55 -15.42 7.36 -6.50
C SER A 55 -16.77 8.01 -6.78
N LEU A 56 -17.65 8.11 -5.79
CA LEU A 56 -18.97 8.76 -5.92
C LEU A 56 -18.87 10.29 -6.04
N ALA A 57 -17.72 10.88 -5.72
CA ALA A 57 -17.45 12.31 -5.90
C ALA A 57 -17.04 12.67 -7.34
N ARG A 58 -16.81 11.69 -8.22
CA ARG A 58 -16.68 11.97 -9.66
C ARG A 58 -18.08 12.20 -10.23
N PRO A 59 -18.34 13.34 -10.91
CA PRO A 59 -19.61 13.56 -11.59
C PRO A 59 -19.85 12.40 -12.55
N LEU A 60 -20.89 11.60 -12.29
CA LEU A 60 -21.39 10.64 -13.26
C LEU A 60 -21.94 11.46 -14.41
N PHE A 61 -21.16 11.64 -15.48
CA PHE A 61 -21.68 12.18 -16.73
C PHE A 61 -22.73 11.18 -17.24
N ILE A 62 -24.01 11.53 -17.05
CA ILE A 62 -25.12 10.81 -17.67
C ILE A 62 -25.07 11.21 -19.15
N SER A 63 -24.41 10.38 -19.96
CA SER A 63 -24.56 10.47 -21.41
C SER A 63 -25.95 9.95 -21.75
N GLU A 64 -26.90 10.85 -21.97
CA GLU A 64 -28.13 10.50 -22.70
C GLU A 64 -27.73 10.15 -24.14
N GLU A 65 -27.49 8.87 -24.43
CA GLU A 65 -27.48 8.38 -25.80
C GLU A 65 -28.65 7.40 -26.02
N ARG A 66 -29.71 8.00 -26.56
CA ARG A 66 -30.72 7.47 -27.48
C ARG A 66 -30.82 5.94 -27.67
N ALA A 67 -32.01 5.43 -27.33
CA ALA A 67 -32.47 4.07 -27.55
C ALA A 67 -32.33 3.56 -29.00
N LEU A 68 -31.92 2.30 -29.14
CA LEU A 68 -32.35 1.40 -30.22
C LEU A 68 -32.62 -0.02 -29.67
N PRO A 69 -33.62 -0.77 -30.18
CA PRO A 69 -34.16 -1.95 -29.53
C PRO A 69 -33.69 -3.25 -30.19
N HIS A 70 -32.93 -4.11 -29.49
CA HIS A 70 -32.68 -5.48 -29.96
C HIS A 70 -32.81 -6.50 -28.82
N GLN A 71 -34.04 -7.00 -28.72
CA GLN A 71 -34.48 -8.36 -28.36
C GLN A 71 -33.67 -9.18 -27.34
N ALA A 72 -34.34 -9.47 -26.22
CA ALA A 72 -34.06 -10.63 -25.37
C ALA A 72 -34.48 -11.95 -26.07
N PRO A 73 -34.01 -13.11 -25.56
CA PRO A 73 -34.93 -13.89 -24.75
C PRO A 73 -34.36 -14.38 -23.42
N LEU A 74 -35.31 -14.44 -22.48
CA LEU A 74 -35.25 -14.99 -21.14
C LEU A 74 -34.70 -16.43 -21.12
N THR A 75 -33.87 -16.79 -20.14
CA THR A 75 -34.11 -17.93 -19.24
C THR A 75 -32.95 -18.14 -18.25
N ALA A 76 -33.33 -18.14 -16.97
CA ALA A 76 -32.99 -19.16 -15.99
C ALA A 76 -31.53 -19.41 -15.56
N ARG A 77 -31.38 -19.28 -14.24
CA ARG A 77 -30.57 -20.10 -13.30
C ARG A 77 -29.29 -19.46 -12.78
N HIS A 78 -29.36 -19.18 -11.48
CA HIS A 78 -28.26 -19.14 -10.54
C HIS A 78 -27.16 -20.15 -10.88
N GLY A 79 -25.91 -19.69 -10.83
CA GLY A 79 -24.72 -20.53 -10.86
C GLY A 79 -23.63 -19.96 -11.74
N LEU A 80 -22.61 -19.36 -11.10
CA LEU A 80 -21.27 -19.13 -11.65
C LEU A 80 -21.18 -18.34 -12.96
N ALA A 81 -21.23 -17.01 -12.87
CA ALA A 81 -20.56 -16.15 -13.85
C ALA A 81 -19.14 -15.92 -13.33
N SER A 82 -18.16 -16.66 -13.87
CA SER A 82 -17.41 -16.24 -15.05
C SER A 82 -16.66 -14.95 -14.77
N CYS A 83 -15.39 -15.09 -14.41
CA CYS A 83 -14.44 -14.00 -14.34
C CYS A 83 -14.20 -13.46 -15.76
N THR A 84 -15.11 -12.63 -16.24
CA THR A 84 -14.86 -11.77 -17.39
C THR A 84 -13.90 -10.66 -16.94
N PHE A 85 -12.60 -11.00 -16.91
CA PHE A 85 -11.52 -10.02 -16.88
C PHE A 85 -11.48 -9.29 -18.23
N ASN A 86 -12.44 -8.39 -18.46
CA ASN A 86 -12.43 -7.57 -19.65
C ASN A 86 -11.95 -6.16 -19.31
N THR A 87 -10.85 -5.82 -19.98
CA THR A 87 -10.47 -4.47 -20.38
C THR A 87 -9.93 -3.58 -19.28
N LEU A 88 -8.72 -3.93 -18.82
CA LEU A 88 -7.79 -2.93 -18.27
C LEU A 88 -7.45 -1.94 -19.39
N SER A 89 -8.19 -0.83 -19.46
CA SER A 89 -7.83 0.30 -20.31
C SER A 89 -6.42 0.77 -19.95
N THR A 90 -5.53 0.63 -20.93
CA THR A 90 -4.20 1.19 -20.99
C THR A 90 -4.26 2.72 -20.88
N VAL A 91 -4.38 3.24 -19.66
CA VAL A 91 -4.20 4.67 -19.40
C VAL A 91 -2.77 4.84 -18.94
N SER A 92 -1.88 5.00 -19.92
CA SER A 92 -0.56 5.63 -19.82
C SER A 92 0.09 5.49 -18.44
N LEU A 93 0.57 4.28 -18.13
CA LEU A 93 1.75 4.20 -17.28
C LEU A 93 2.83 4.92 -18.06
N LYS A 94 3.04 6.20 -17.73
CA LYS A 94 4.24 6.95 -18.08
C LYS A 94 5.40 5.99 -17.79
N GLU A 95 5.99 5.51 -18.88
CA GLU A 95 7.06 4.52 -18.92
C GLU A 95 7.97 4.73 -17.73
N MET A 96 8.01 3.76 -16.82
CA MET A 96 8.96 3.80 -15.70
C MET A 96 10.34 3.89 -16.34
N PRO A 97 11.13 4.96 -16.07
CA PRO A 97 12.43 5.11 -16.71
C PRO A 97 13.26 3.87 -16.40
N ALA A 98 13.91 3.35 -17.43
CA ALA A 98 14.72 2.13 -17.33
C ALA A 98 15.65 2.20 -16.11
N VAL A 99 15.69 1.11 -15.32
CA VAL A 99 16.51 1.01 -14.12
C VAL A 99 17.96 1.33 -14.50
N ALA A 100 18.45 2.47 -14.01
CA ALA A 100 19.80 2.92 -14.27
C ALA A 100 20.79 1.92 -13.66
N GLN A 101 21.67 1.36 -14.50
CA GLN A 101 22.75 0.47 -14.05
C GLN A 101 23.74 1.29 -13.21
N ALA A 102 23.75 1.05 -11.90
CA ALA A 102 24.65 1.72 -10.98
C ALA A 102 26.07 1.11 -11.10
N LYS A 103 27.04 1.90 -11.56
CA LYS A 103 28.44 1.47 -11.60
C LYS A 103 29.06 1.63 -10.21
N LEU A 104 29.38 0.50 -9.57
CA LEU A 104 30.10 0.46 -8.31
C LEU A 104 31.54 0.96 -8.52
N VAL A 105 31.95 1.98 -7.76
CA VAL A 105 33.32 2.49 -7.80
C VAL A 105 33.93 2.38 -6.40
N THR A 106 35.00 1.60 -6.29
CA THR A 106 35.79 1.51 -5.08
C THR A 106 36.71 2.72 -5.00
N VAL A 107 36.47 3.59 -4.03
CA VAL A 107 37.38 4.71 -3.75
C VAL A 107 38.48 4.22 -2.81
N LYS A 108 39.75 4.51 -3.15
CA LYS A 108 40.87 4.28 -2.22
C LYS A 108 40.74 5.31 -1.09
N SER A 109 40.30 4.85 0.08
CA SER A 109 40.42 5.65 1.30
C SER A 109 41.89 5.97 1.55
N SER A 110 42.21 7.25 1.79
CA SER A 110 43.55 7.70 2.15
C SER A 110 44.15 6.81 3.23
N ARG A 111 45.41 6.43 3.00
CA ARG A 111 46.22 5.40 3.66
C ARG A 111 46.09 5.42 5.20
N ALA A 112 45.17 4.62 5.74
CA ALA A 112 45.28 4.13 7.11
C ALA A 112 46.03 2.80 7.06
N GLN A 113 47.19 2.72 7.71
CA GLN A 113 47.87 1.44 7.97
C GLN A 113 47.01 0.61 8.94
N SER A 114 45.92 0.02 8.45
CA SER A 114 45.18 -0.98 9.19
C SER A 114 45.66 -2.37 8.73
N LYS A 115 46.41 -3.07 9.59
CA LYS A 115 46.76 -4.50 9.40
C LYS A 115 45.59 -5.45 9.69
N ARG A 116 44.36 -4.94 9.74
CA ARG A 116 43.13 -5.73 9.86
C ARG A 116 42.34 -5.62 8.58
N LYS A 117 41.60 -6.67 8.19
CA LYS A 117 40.67 -6.66 7.05
C LYS A 117 39.59 -5.59 7.31
N ALA A 118 39.83 -4.37 6.84
CA ALA A 118 38.87 -3.28 6.95
C ALA A 118 37.78 -3.46 5.87
N PRO A 119 36.51 -3.18 6.18
CA PRO A 119 35.45 -3.16 5.18
C PRO A 119 35.79 -2.17 4.06
N THR A 120 35.70 -2.61 2.81
CA THR A 120 35.92 -1.73 1.65
C THR A 120 34.70 -0.83 1.50
N LEU A 121 34.91 0.49 1.57
CA LEU A 121 33.84 1.46 1.34
C LEU A 121 33.61 1.61 -0.17
N THR A 122 32.43 1.23 -0.63
CA THR A 122 32.00 1.41 -2.01
C THR A 122 30.95 2.51 -2.09
N LEU A 123 31.15 3.47 -2.98
CA LEU A 123 30.20 4.57 -3.19
C LEU A 123 29.59 4.48 -4.58
N LEU A 124 28.35 4.92 -4.70
CA LEU A 124 27.71 5.14 -5.99
C LEU A 124 28.38 6.34 -6.66
N LYS A 125 28.66 6.23 -7.96
CA LYS A 125 29.23 7.30 -8.76
C LYS A 125 28.33 8.55 -8.67
N GLY A 126 28.86 9.65 -8.12
CA GLY A 126 28.14 10.92 -7.94
C GLY A 126 27.55 11.14 -6.55
N PHE A 127 27.71 10.20 -5.62
CA PHE A 127 27.29 10.36 -4.22
C PHE A 127 28.24 11.29 -3.46
N LYS A 128 27.72 12.37 -2.89
CA LYS A 128 28.48 13.42 -2.19
C LYS A 128 28.00 13.50 -0.74
N ILE A 129 28.87 13.11 0.19
CA ILE A 129 28.65 13.24 1.64
C ILE A 129 29.43 14.48 2.09
N PHE A 130 28.74 15.62 2.15
CA PHE A 130 29.25 16.79 2.85
C PHE A 130 28.75 16.79 4.27
#